data_AF-A0A9P9LPJ6-F1
#
_entry.id   AF-A0A9P9LPJ6-F1
#
_cell.length_a   1.000
_cell.length_b   1.000
_cell.length_c   1.000
_cell.angle_alpha   90.00
_cell.angle_beta   90.00
_cell.angle_gamma   90.00
#
_symmetry.space_group_name_H-M   'P 1'
#
loop_
_entity.id
_entity.type
_entity.pdbx_description
1 polymer ?
#
loop_
_entity_poly.entity_id
_entity_poly.type
_entity_poly.pdbx_seq_one_letter_code
_entity_poly.pdbx_strand_id
1 'polypeptide(L)'
;MFNGPFKEGSAQAAVLDEDDPNVFELFISWVYLNEIRVPLVGDGKVFVGLIAFTDEYGLPALANKFMDPFIASFVERGNLMSINQMKVGDRMTPAGSKLRLSICRVYVYLTLHYRDE
;
A
#
# COMPACT_ATOMS: atom_id res chain seq x y z
N MET A 1 8.13 7.41 -19.09
CA MET A 1 6.78 7.21 -19.66
C MET A 1 6.36 8.40 -20.52
N PHE A 2 5.99 9.55 -19.94
CA PHE A 2 5.40 10.67 -20.70
C PHE A 2 6.36 11.54 -21.54
N ASN A 3 7.67 11.49 -21.30
CA ASN A 3 8.68 12.24 -22.08
C ASN A 3 9.45 11.35 -23.07
N GLY A 4 8.87 10.21 -23.46
CA GLY A 4 9.49 9.24 -24.36
C GLY A 4 8.73 9.07 -25.67
N PRO A 5 9.26 8.29 -26.61
CA PRO A 5 8.64 8.04 -27.92
C PRO A 5 7.45 7.06 -27.87
N PHE A 6 7.05 6.63 -26.67
CA PHE A 6 5.96 5.67 -26.49
C PHE A 6 4.59 6.31 -26.68
N LYS A 7 3.56 5.48 -26.87
CA LYS A 7 2.18 5.92 -27.09
C LYS A 7 1.68 6.82 -25.96
N GLU A 8 2.12 6.56 -24.73
CA GLU A 8 1.78 7.34 -23.55
C GLU A 8 2.35 8.76 -23.63
N GLY A 9 3.54 8.92 -24.23
CA GLY A 9 4.17 10.21 -24.46
C GLY A 9 3.47 11.01 -25.57
N SER A 10 2.99 10.38 -26.63
CA SER A 10 2.25 11.09 -27.68
C SER A 10 0.80 11.39 -27.30
N ALA A 11 0.13 10.46 -26.60
CA ALA A 11 -1.25 10.62 -26.15
C ALA A 11 -1.37 11.47 -24.87
N GLN A 12 -0.26 11.72 -24.16
CA GLN A 12 -0.24 12.35 -22.84
C GLN A 12 -1.22 11.65 -21.86
N ALA A 13 -1.35 10.34 -22.00
CA ALA A 13 -2.28 9.51 -21.25
C ALA A 13 -1.70 8.11 -21.07
N ALA A 14 -1.96 7.49 -19.93
CA ALA A 14 -1.61 6.11 -19.66
C ALA A 14 -2.82 5.38 -19.07
N VAL A 15 -2.94 4.10 -19.42
CA VAL A 15 -3.97 3.19 -18.89
C VAL A 15 -3.24 2.20 -18.00
N LEU A 16 -3.71 2.05 -16.77
CA LEU A 16 -3.11 1.24 -15.72
C LEU A 16 -4.13 0.20 -15.27
N ASP A 17 -4.35 -0.83 -16.09
CA ASP A 17 -5.42 -1.82 -15.87
C ASP A 17 -5.15 -2.74 -14.66
N GLU A 18 -3.89 -2.84 -14.23
CA GLU A 18 -3.43 -3.70 -13.15
C GLU A 18 -3.54 -3.01 -11.77
N ASP A 19 -3.71 -1.69 -11.74
CA ASP A 19 -3.69 -0.88 -10.52
C ASP A 19 -5.07 -0.70 -9.89
N ASP A 20 -5.13 -0.81 -8.56
CA ASP A 20 -6.34 -0.47 -7.81
C ASP A 20 -6.52 1.07 -7.78
N PRO A 21 -7.65 1.61 -8.30
CA PRO A 21 -7.89 3.06 -8.31
C PRO A 21 -7.82 3.72 -6.94
N ASN A 22 -8.21 3.01 -5.88
CA ASN A 22 -8.17 3.54 -4.51
C ASN A 22 -6.72 3.68 -4.01
N VAL A 23 -5.84 2.74 -4.39
CA VAL A 23 -4.41 2.83 -4.06
C VAL A 23 -3.75 3.94 -4.88
N PHE A 24 -4.12 4.07 -6.15
CA PHE A 24 -3.63 5.13 -7.01
C PHE A 24 -4.05 6.53 -6.53
N GLU A 25 -5.28 6.69 -6.01
CA GLU A 25 -5.74 7.95 -5.42
C GLU A 25 -4.89 8.37 -4.21
N LEU A 26 -4.46 7.42 -3.37
CA LEU A 26 -3.54 7.70 -2.26
C LEU A 26 -2.16 8.13 -2.75
N PHE A 27 -1.66 7.50 -3.82
CA PHE A 27 -0.41 7.90 -4.46
C PHE A 27 -0.50 9.34 -4.99
N ILE A 28 -1.54 9.69 -5.74
CA ILE A 28 -1.73 11.04 -6.27
C ILE A 28 -1.88 12.06 -5.14
N SER A 29 -2.63 11.74 -4.09
CA SER A 29 -2.76 12.59 -2.90
C SER A 29 -1.39 12.89 -2.29
N TRP A 30 -0.53 11.86 -2.17
CA TRP A 30 0.83 12.06 -1.69
C TRP A 30 1.67 12.91 -2.63
N VAL A 31 1.62 12.67 -3.94
CA VAL A 31 2.40 13.42 -4.94
C VAL A 31 2.07 14.91 -4.89
N TYR A 32 0.79 15.25 -4.80
CA TYR A 32 0.34 16.65 -4.90
C TYR A 32 0.26 17.37 -3.55
N LEU A 33 -0.10 16.68 -2.47
CA LEU A 33 -0.33 17.29 -1.16
C LEU A 33 0.81 17.02 -0.19
N ASN A 34 1.71 16.09 -0.51
CA ASN A 34 2.69 15.54 0.43
C ASN A 34 2.00 15.03 1.72
N GLU A 35 0.77 14.52 1.60
CA GLU A 35 -0.05 13.98 2.69
C GLU A 35 -0.61 12.63 2.28
N ILE A 36 -0.81 11.74 3.26
CA ILE A 36 -1.42 10.42 3.04
C ILE A 36 -2.66 10.36 3.94
N ARG A 37 -3.83 10.28 3.31
CA ARG A 37 -5.10 10.17 4.02
C ARG A 37 -5.51 8.72 4.05
N VAL A 38 -5.22 8.05 5.16
CA VAL A 38 -5.60 6.64 5.35
C VAL A 38 -7.14 6.54 5.28
N PRO A 39 -7.72 5.73 4.38
CA PRO A 39 -9.16 5.60 4.28
C PRO A 39 -9.76 5.07 5.58
N LEU A 40 -10.87 5.65 6.01
CA LEU A 40 -11.54 5.29 7.28
C LEU A 40 -12.19 3.89 7.24
N VAL A 41 -12.35 3.28 6.06
CA VAL A 41 -13.07 2.02 5.83
C VAL A 41 -12.27 1.14 4.87
N GLY A 42 -11.97 -0.11 5.28
CA GLY A 42 -11.33 -1.12 4.44
C GLY A 42 -9.85 -1.38 4.72
N ASP A 43 -9.50 -1.61 5.99
CA ASP A 43 -8.16 -1.39 6.54
C ASP A 43 -7.04 -2.25 5.92
N GLY A 44 -7.19 -3.56 5.74
CA GLY A 44 -6.02 -4.38 5.31
C GLY A 44 -5.84 -4.62 3.82
N LYS A 45 -6.86 -4.43 2.98
CA LYS A 45 -6.69 -4.58 1.52
C LYS A 45 -5.95 -3.38 0.94
N VAL A 46 -6.34 -2.18 1.35
CA VAL A 46 -5.69 -0.93 0.93
C VAL A 46 -4.25 -0.90 1.42
N PHE A 47 -4.00 -1.32 2.67
CA PHE A 47 -2.62 -1.42 3.19
C PHE A 47 -1.73 -2.32 2.34
N VAL A 48 -2.22 -3.54 2.05
CA VAL A 48 -1.48 -4.52 1.24
C VAL A 48 -1.29 -4.02 -0.18
N GLY A 49 -2.33 -3.44 -0.79
CA GLY A 49 -2.27 -2.87 -2.13
C GLY A 49 -1.27 -1.72 -2.20
N LEU A 50 -1.25 -0.82 -1.21
CA LEU A 50 -0.31 0.30 -1.16
C LEU A 50 1.14 -0.17 -0.95
N ILE A 51 1.36 -1.19 -0.13
CA ILE A 51 2.68 -1.84 -0.01
C ILE A 51 3.12 -2.41 -1.36
N ALA A 52 2.28 -3.20 -2.02
CA ALA A 52 2.60 -3.79 -3.32
C ALA A 52 2.90 -2.71 -4.36
N PHE A 53 2.05 -1.68 -4.44
CA PHE A 53 2.21 -0.54 -5.32
C PHE A 53 3.55 0.18 -5.09
N THR A 54 3.97 0.39 -3.84
CA THR A 54 5.27 1.01 -3.57
C THR A 54 6.46 0.13 -3.94
N ASP A 55 6.32 -1.19 -3.93
CA ASP A 55 7.35 -2.11 -4.43
C ASP A 55 7.46 -2.00 -5.95
N GLU A 56 6.31 -2.12 -6.63
CA GLU A 56 6.21 -2.18 -8.08
C GLU A 56 6.75 -0.91 -8.74
N TYR A 57 6.34 0.25 -8.22
CA TYR A 57 6.77 1.54 -8.73
C TYR A 57 8.10 2.04 -8.14
N GLY A 58 8.72 1.27 -7.23
CA GLY A 58 10.00 1.64 -6.60
C GLY A 58 9.93 2.93 -5.79
N LEU A 59 8.91 3.07 -4.93
CA LEU A 59 8.59 4.28 -4.16
C LEU A 59 8.83 4.11 -2.65
N PRO A 60 10.09 3.92 -2.18
CA PRO A 60 10.38 3.64 -0.78
C PRO A 60 10.06 4.82 0.15
N ALA A 61 10.11 6.06 -0.35
CA ALA A 61 9.74 7.24 0.43
C ALA A 61 8.24 7.27 0.77
N LEU A 62 7.40 6.82 -0.16
CA LEU A 62 5.97 6.68 0.07
C LEU A 62 5.72 5.57 1.10
N ALA A 63 6.39 4.42 0.96
CA ALA A 63 6.33 3.30 1.90
C ALA A 63 6.59 3.73 3.35
N ASN A 64 7.71 4.43 3.58
CA ASN A 64 8.06 4.92 4.92
C ASN A 64 7.05 5.91 5.48
N LYS A 65 6.38 6.69 4.62
CA LYS A 65 5.46 7.73 5.06
C LYS A 65 4.07 7.20 5.44
N PHE A 66 3.59 6.11 4.83
CA PHE A 66 2.28 5.56 5.18
C PHE A 66 2.34 4.44 6.21
N MET A 67 3.45 3.69 6.33
CA MET A 67 3.45 2.51 7.21
C MET A 67 3.12 2.86 8.66
N ASP A 68 3.74 3.89 9.23
CA ASP A 68 3.51 4.24 10.64
C ASP A 68 2.07 4.72 10.91
N PRO A 69 1.50 5.68 10.14
CA PRO A 69 0.10 6.08 10.34
C PRO A 69 -0.90 4.95 10.13
N PHE A 70 -0.64 4.05 9.18
CA PHE A 70 -1.55 2.96 8.88
C PHE A 70 -1.54 1.91 10.00
N ILE A 71 -0.35 1.52 10.48
CA ILE A 71 -0.21 0.61 11.63
C ILE A 71 -0.86 1.22 12.87
N ALA A 72 -0.67 2.52 13.11
CA ALA A 72 -1.33 3.22 14.23
C ALA A 72 -2.86 3.15 14.13
N SER A 73 -3.44 3.37 12.93
CA SER A 73 -4.88 3.24 12.68
C SER A 73 -5.40 1.84 13.02
N PHE A 74 -4.68 0.78 12.66
CA PHE A 74 -5.06 -0.59 13.02
C PHE A 74 -5.10 -0.80 14.54
N VAL A 75 -4.09 -0.30 15.26
CA VAL A 75 -4.02 -0.42 16.72
C VAL A 75 -5.15 0.38 17.38
N GLU A 76 -5.37 1.63 16.97
CA GLU A 76 -6.42 2.50 17.52
C GLU A 76 -7.83 1.92 17.33
N ARG A 77 -8.06 1.21 16.22
CA ARG A 77 -9.37 0.65 15.88
C ARG A 77 -9.59 -0.77 16.43
N GLY A 78 -8.57 -1.39 17.00
CA GLY A 78 -8.62 -2.82 17.31
C GLY A 78 -8.83 -3.68 16.05
N ASN A 79 -8.30 -3.24 14.91
CA ASN A 79 -8.39 -4.03 13.69
C ASN A 79 -7.17 -4.95 13.58
N LEU A 80 -7.42 -6.19 13.17
CA LEU A 80 -6.37 -7.14 12.83
C LEU A 80 -6.25 -7.29 11.32
N MET A 81 -5.02 -7.47 10.87
CA MET A 81 -4.80 -7.91 9.50
C MET A 81 -5.18 -9.39 9.39
N SER A 82 -6.00 -9.72 8.39
CA SER A 82 -6.39 -11.12 8.18
C SER A 82 -5.29 -11.91 7.47
N ILE A 83 -5.23 -13.22 7.71
CA ILE A 83 -4.34 -14.14 6.97
C ILE A 83 -4.60 -14.07 5.45
N ASN A 84 -5.84 -13.82 5.04
CA ASN A 84 -6.18 -13.64 3.63
C ASN A 84 -5.50 -12.42 3.02
N GLN A 85 -5.39 -11.31 3.76
CA GLN A 85 -4.67 -10.12 3.29
C GLN A 85 -3.17 -10.39 3.18
N MET A 86 -2.59 -11.17 4.09
CA MET A 86 -1.18 -11.60 3.96
C MET A 86 -0.95 -12.44 2.70
N LYS A 87 -1.85 -13.38 2.39
CA LYS A 87 -1.80 -14.18 1.16
C LYS A 87 -1.92 -13.33 -0.10
N VAL A 88 -2.77 -12.30 -0.07
CA VAL A 88 -2.90 -11.35 -1.19
C VAL A 88 -1.59 -10.59 -1.37
N GLY A 89 -0.97 -10.10 -0.29
CA GLY A 89 0.31 -9.40 -0.37
C GLY A 89 1.45 -10.26 -0.89
N ASP A 90 1.50 -11.54 -0.51
CA ASP A 90 2.48 -12.49 -1.04
C ASP A 90 2.32 -12.73 -2.56
N ARG A 91 1.08 -12.71 -3.07
CA ARG A 91 0.79 -12.86 -4.50
C ARG A 91 1.11 -11.59 -5.30
N MET A 92 0.89 -10.41 -4.72
CA MET A 92 1.08 -9.13 -5.40
C MET A 92 2.53 -8.65 -5.39
N THR A 93 3.38 -9.17 -4.50
CA THR A 93 4.79 -8.78 -4.43
C THR A 93 5.69 -9.79 -5.13
N PRO A 94 6.82 -9.38 -5.76
CA PRO A 94 7.79 -10.31 -6.35
C PRO A 94 8.44 -11.27 -5.35
N ALA A 95 8.89 -12.44 -5.83
CA ALA A 95 9.60 -13.41 -4.99
C ALA A 95 10.90 -12.81 -4.43
N GLY A 96 11.09 -12.86 -3.11
CA GLY A 96 12.25 -12.27 -2.42
C GLY A 96 12.07 -10.81 -2.00
N SER A 97 10.91 -10.20 -2.24
CA SER A 97 10.62 -8.84 -1.77
C SER A 97 10.71 -8.75 -0.25
N LYS A 98 11.46 -7.75 0.25
CA LYS A 98 11.55 -7.45 1.68
C LYS A 98 10.19 -7.02 2.26
N LEU A 99 9.26 -6.58 1.42
CA LEU A 99 7.94 -6.16 1.83
C LEU A 99 7.05 -7.33 2.27
N ARG A 100 7.28 -8.54 1.76
CA ARG A 100 6.61 -9.76 2.27
C ARG A 100 6.91 -9.95 3.75
N LEU A 101 8.17 -9.80 4.13
CA LEU A 101 8.60 -9.89 5.53
C LEU A 101 8.00 -8.75 6.36
N SER A 102 7.90 -7.54 5.79
CA SER A 102 7.26 -6.40 6.46
C SER A 102 5.78 -6.68 6.77
N ILE A 103 5.01 -7.23 5.83
CA ILE A 103 3.60 -7.60 6.06
C ILE A 103 3.47 -8.61 7.20
N CYS A 104 4.32 -9.64 7.24
CA CYS A 104 4.33 -10.61 8.33
C CYS A 104 4.68 -9.98 9.69
N ARG A 105 5.66 -9.06 9.71
CA ARG A 105 6.04 -8.34 10.94
C ARG A 105 4.91 -7.45 11.45
N VAL A 106 4.22 -6.75 10.55
CA VAL A 106 3.05 -5.94 10.90
C VAL A 106 1.93 -6.81 11.47
N TYR A 107 1.62 -7.95 10.84
CA TYR A 107 0.63 -8.89 11.37
C TYR A 107 0.95 -9.33 12.82
N VAL A 108 2.19 -9.74 13.07
CA VAL A 108 2.65 -10.15 14.41
C VAL A 108 2.56 -8.97 15.40
N TYR A 109 3.02 -7.78 14.98
CA TYR A 109 2.96 -6.58 15.80
C TYR A 109 1.52 -6.23 16.21
N LEU A 110 0.59 -6.22 15.25
CA LEU A 110 -0.82 -5.93 15.49
C LEU A 110 -1.44 -6.98 16.43
N THR A 111 -1.10 -8.25 16.27
CA THR A 111 -1.61 -9.32 17.14
C THR A 111 -1.10 -9.19 18.58
N LEU A 112 0.16 -8.79 18.77
CA LEU A 112 0.74 -8.58 20.10
C LEU A 112 0.22 -7.34 20.81
N HIS A 113 -0.16 -6.30 20.05
CA HIS A 113 -0.69 -5.05 20.59
C HIS A 113 -2.22 -4.98 20.60
N TYR A 114 -2.87 -6.04 20.12
CA TYR A 114 -4.31 -6.18 20.19
C TYR A 114 -4.74 -6.34 21.64
N ARG A 115 -5.69 -5.50 22.07
CA ARG A 115 -6.33 -5.59 23.38
C ARG A 115 -7.81 -5.88 23.13
N ASP A 116 -8.27 -7.03 23.62
CA ASP A 116 -9.70 -7.31 23.76
C ASP A 116 -10.24 -6.37 24.86
N GLU A 117 -10.89 -5.28 24.47
CA GLU A 117 -11.79 -4.52 25.35
C GLU A 117 -13.24 -4.95 25.11
#